data_AF-A0A0Q3M445-F1
#
_entry.id   AF-A0A0Q3M445-F1
#
_cell.length_a   1.000
_cell.length_b   1.000
_cell.length_c   1.000
_cell.angle_alpha   90.00
_cell.angle_beta   90.00
_cell.angle_gamma   90.00
#
_symmetry.space_group_name_H-M   'P 1'
#
loop_
_entity.id
_entity.type
_entity.pdbx_description
1 polymer ?
#
loop_
_entity_poly.entity_id
_entity_poly.type
_entity_poly.pdbx_seq_one_letter_code
_entity_poly.pdbx_strand_id
1 'polypeptide(L)'
;MAKIEPTVTPPAPAEAPAVTPPPAFGQTGAAPTPAAPALVVGSAAPAAAESAKPDPRQLDQLSRIEEKAARIEEKFARYEAVLTRAEASLERSAHKVDAAAGTMDFASIRGEIATLRGRIDATPRTGTLFMTAIVTAVLTVLLTILVLKFGVPGLFGGLLP
;
A
#
# COMPACT_ATOMS: atom_id res chain seq x y z
N MET A 1 -42.86 20.94 -11.51
CA MET A 1 -41.47 21.33 -11.19
C MET A 1 -41.00 20.48 -10.03
N ALA A 2 -40.39 19.33 -10.33
CA ALA A 2 -39.87 18.41 -9.31
C ALA A 2 -38.44 18.83 -8.95
N LYS A 3 -38.23 19.09 -7.66
CA LYS A 3 -36.96 19.47 -7.06
C LYS A 3 -36.16 18.18 -6.85
N ILE A 4 -35.10 17.98 -7.62
CA ILE A 4 -34.23 16.80 -7.52
C ILE A 4 -33.04 17.21 -6.65
N GLU A 5 -33.07 16.85 -5.38
CA GLU A 5 -31.90 16.95 -4.51
C GLU A 5 -30.99 15.74 -4.80
N PRO A 6 -29.68 15.93 -5.06
CA PRO A 6 -28.76 14.82 -5.09
C PRO A 6 -28.41 14.47 -3.64
N THR A 7 -29.10 13.48 -3.08
CA THR A 7 -28.66 12.82 -1.85
C THR A 7 -27.36 12.07 -2.17
N VAL A 8 -26.23 12.72 -1.89
CA VAL A 8 -24.92 12.07 -1.88
C VAL A 8 -24.85 11.22 -0.62
N THR A 9 -25.08 9.91 -0.77
CA THR A 9 -24.79 8.92 0.26
C THR A 9 -23.29 8.97 0.58
N PRO A 10 -22.88 9.20 1.85
CA PRO A 10 -21.48 9.09 2.24
C PRO A 10 -21.00 7.65 2.05
N PRO A 11 -19.75 7.41 1.62
CA PRO A 11 -19.19 6.07 1.61
C PRO A 11 -19.21 5.51 3.03
N ALA A 12 -19.69 4.26 3.16
CA ALA A 12 -19.58 3.51 4.40
C ALA A 12 -18.10 3.50 4.86
N PRO A 13 -17.81 3.71 6.15
CA PRO A 13 -16.45 3.59 6.65
C PRO A 13 -16.02 2.14 6.41
N ALA A 14 -15.04 1.96 5.52
CA ALA A 14 -14.36 0.70 5.34
C ALA A 14 -13.76 0.31 6.70
N GLU A 15 -14.21 -0.81 7.27
CA GLU A 15 -13.51 -1.46 8.37
C GLU A 15 -12.07 -1.71 7.93
N ALA A 16 -11.15 -0.97 8.54
CA ALA A 16 -9.73 -1.23 8.42
C ALA A 16 -9.46 -2.66 8.90
N PRO A 17 -8.63 -3.45 8.20
CA PRO A 17 -8.16 -4.73 8.74
C PRO A 17 -7.54 -4.47 10.11
N ALA A 18 -8.05 -5.16 11.13
CA ALA A 18 -7.50 -5.11 12.48
C ALA A 18 -6.05 -5.63 12.44
N VAL A 19 -5.10 -4.70 12.39
CA VAL A 19 -3.69 -4.99 12.59
C VAL A 19 -3.53 -5.24 14.09
N THR A 20 -3.45 -6.51 14.47
CA THR A 20 -3.02 -6.90 15.83
C THR A 20 -1.65 -6.29 16.11
N PRO A 21 -1.49 -5.48 17.17
CA PRO A 21 -0.17 -4.98 17.54
C PRO A 21 0.72 -6.14 18.00
N PRO A 22 2.04 -6.10 17.72
CA PRO A 22 2.98 -7.05 18.29
C PRO A 22 2.98 -6.95 19.84
N PRO A 23 3.27 -8.05 20.56
CA PRO A 23 3.26 -8.05 22.01
C PRO A 23 4.24 -7.00 22.54
N ALA A 24 3.73 -6.08 23.36
CA ALA A 24 4.53 -5.08 24.07
C ALA A 24 5.38 -5.78 25.13
N PHE A 25 6.67 -5.92 24.84
CA PHE A 25 7.66 -6.27 25.87
C PHE A 25 7.81 -5.07 26.81
N GLY A 26 7.54 -5.32 28.08
CA GLY A 26 7.58 -4.30 29.13
C GLY A 26 8.93 -3.59 29.19
N GLN A 27 8.87 -2.27 29.35
CA GLN A 27 10.01 -1.48 29.78
C GLN A 27 10.21 -1.70 31.28
N THR A 28 11.27 -2.41 31.65
CA THR A 28 11.93 -2.28 32.94
C THR A 28 13.42 -2.53 32.77
N GLY A 29 14.23 -1.52 33.11
CA GLY A 29 15.65 -1.66 33.41
C GLY A 29 16.60 -1.31 32.27
N ALA A 30 17.33 -0.21 32.45
CA ALA A 30 18.54 0.08 31.71
C ALA A 30 19.62 -0.99 31.98
N ALA A 31 20.17 -1.61 30.94
CA ALA A 31 21.38 -2.45 30.99
C ALA A 31 22.00 -2.59 29.57
N PRO A 32 23.32 -2.83 29.45
CA PRO A 32 24.14 -2.30 28.37
C PRO A 32 24.14 -3.14 27.07
N THR A 33 24.55 -2.47 25.99
CA THR A 33 24.80 -2.95 24.63
C THR A 33 25.38 -4.37 24.54
N PRO A 34 24.78 -5.31 23.79
CA PRO A 34 25.41 -6.60 23.50
C PRO A 34 26.50 -6.44 22.43
N ALA A 35 27.74 -6.73 22.82
CA ALA A 35 28.85 -6.94 21.90
C ALA A 35 28.62 -8.22 21.07
N ALA A 36 29.01 -8.19 19.79
CA ALA A 36 28.95 -9.31 18.87
C ALA A 36 29.69 -10.56 19.43
N PRO A 37 29.20 -11.79 19.18
CA PRO A 37 29.86 -12.98 19.68
C PRO A 37 31.19 -13.20 18.95
N ALA A 38 32.29 -13.07 19.69
CA ALA A 38 33.59 -13.56 19.25
C ALA A 38 33.53 -15.09 19.14
N LEU A 39 33.79 -15.60 17.94
CA LEU A 39 34.00 -17.01 17.67
C LEU A 39 35.23 -17.49 18.45
N VAL A 40 35.02 -18.07 19.63
CA VAL A 40 36.05 -18.85 20.32
C VAL A 40 36.04 -20.24 19.71
N VAL A 41 36.92 -20.45 18.74
CA VAL A 41 37.28 -21.78 18.25
C VAL A 41 38.09 -22.45 19.36
N GLY A 42 37.38 -23.08 20.30
CA GLY A 42 37.98 -23.99 21.27
C GLY A 42 38.39 -25.28 20.55
N SER A 43 39.67 -25.39 20.21
CA SER A 43 40.29 -26.66 19.84
C SER A 43 40.26 -27.58 21.05
N ALA A 44 39.26 -28.46 21.12
CA ALA A 44 39.27 -29.58 22.05
C ALA A 44 40.11 -30.70 21.43
N ALA A 45 41.39 -30.74 21.77
CA ALA A 45 42.19 -31.94 21.60
C ALA A 45 41.57 -33.07 22.46
N PRO A 46 41.34 -34.28 21.92
CA PRO A 46 40.82 -35.37 22.73
C PRO A 46 41.97 -35.85 23.63
N ALA A 47 41.89 -35.51 24.92
CA ALA A 47 42.72 -36.17 25.92
C ALA A 47 42.36 -37.65 25.92
N ALA A 48 43.40 -38.47 25.80
CA ALA A 48 43.34 -39.91 25.71
C ALA A 48 42.35 -40.53 26.71
N ALA A 49 41.51 -41.41 26.18
CA ALA A 49 40.63 -42.27 26.95
C ALA A 49 41.47 -43.21 27.83
N GLU A 50 41.77 -42.78 29.04
CA GLU A 50 41.88 -43.72 30.15
C GLU A 50 40.48 -44.30 30.37
N SER A 51 40.38 -45.61 30.20
CA SER A 51 39.20 -46.44 30.44
C SER A 51 38.76 -46.35 31.90
N ALA A 52 38.12 -45.24 32.24
CA ALA A 52 37.36 -45.07 33.46
C ALA A 52 35.96 -45.63 33.20
N LYS A 53 35.54 -46.58 34.05
CA LYS A 53 34.17 -47.07 34.11
C LYS A 53 33.21 -45.88 34.05
N PRO A 54 32.10 -45.97 33.29
CA PRO A 54 31.19 -44.84 33.11
C PRO A 54 30.80 -44.32 34.48
N ASP A 55 31.24 -43.09 34.77
CA ASP A 55 30.82 -42.39 35.98
C ASP A 55 29.29 -42.30 35.90
N PRO A 56 28.53 -42.69 36.94
CA PRO A 56 27.07 -42.61 36.93
C PRO A 56 26.55 -41.22 36.53
N ARG A 57 27.35 -40.16 36.69
CA ARG A 57 27.04 -38.79 36.23
C ARG A 57 27.12 -38.60 34.72
N GLN A 58 27.96 -39.35 34.01
CA GLN A 58 28.04 -39.30 32.54
C GLN A 58 26.83 -39.99 31.89
N LEU A 59 26.32 -41.05 32.52
CA LEU A 59 25.08 -41.71 32.08
C LEU A 59 23.86 -40.77 32.27
N ASP A 60 23.84 -39.94 33.32
CA ASP A 60 22.83 -38.88 33.49
C ASP A 60 22.97 -37.73 32.46
N GLN A 61 24.18 -37.46 32.00
CA GLN A 61 24.39 -36.48 30.91
C GLN A 61 23.92 -37.03 29.57
N LEU A 62 24.20 -38.30 29.28
CA LEU A 62 23.73 -38.96 28.06
C LEU A 62 22.21 -39.04 28.02
N SER A 63 21.54 -39.40 29.14
CA SER A 63 20.07 -39.41 29.20
C SER A 63 19.46 -38.01 29.01
N ARG A 64 20.09 -36.96 29.56
CA ARG A 64 19.68 -35.56 29.31
C ARG A 64 19.92 -35.11 27.87
N ILE A 65 20.95 -35.64 27.21
CA ILE A 65 21.22 -35.37 25.80
C ILE A 65 20.18 -36.09 24.93
N GLU A 66 19.84 -37.33 25.24
CA GLU A 66 18.79 -38.10 24.54
C GLU A 66 17.42 -37.43 24.66
N GLU A 67 17.03 -37.00 25.86
CA GLU A 67 15.78 -36.25 26.09
C GLU A 67 15.75 -34.93 25.29
N LYS A 68 16.88 -34.21 25.24
CA LYS A 68 17.00 -32.99 24.43
C LYS A 68 16.95 -33.30 22.94
N ALA A 69 17.58 -34.38 22.48
CA ALA A 69 17.57 -34.80 21.09
C ALA A 69 16.15 -35.17 20.64
N ALA A 70 15.40 -35.92 21.46
CA ALA A 70 14.00 -36.25 21.19
C ALA A 70 13.12 -34.98 21.09
N ARG A 71 13.32 -34.00 21.98
CA ARG A 71 12.59 -32.72 21.93
C ARG A 71 12.99 -31.87 20.72
N ILE A 72 14.22 -32.00 20.24
CA ILE A 72 14.70 -31.34 19.03
C ILE A 72 14.05 -31.98 17.80
N GLU A 73 14.02 -33.31 17.72
CA GLU A 73 13.37 -34.06 16.64
C GLU A 73 11.87 -33.73 16.54
N GLU A 74 11.15 -33.70 17.67
CA GLU A 74 9.74 -33.31 17.71
C GLU A 74 9.50 -31.85 17.26
N LYS A 75 10.45 -30.95 17.54
CA LYS A 75 10.40 -29.58 17.04
C LYS A 75 10.69 -29.51 15.55
N PHE A 76 11.65 -30.29 15.04
CA PHE A 76 11.94 -30.36 13.62
C PHE A 76 10.75 -30.91 12.82
N ALA A 77 10.09 -31.96 13.29
CA ALA A 77 8.87 -32.47 12.67
C ALA A 77 7.75 -31.40 12.61
N ARG A 78 7.62 -30.57 13.65
CA ARG A 78 6.68 -29.44 13.67
C ARG A 78 7.12 -28.32 12.72
N TYR A 79 8.40 -28.02 12.61
CA TYR A 79 8.90 -27.00 11.68
C TYR A 79 8.78 -27.42 10.22
N GLU A 80 9.01 -28.70 9.90
CA GLU A 80 8.78 -29.23 8.56
C GLU A 80 7.31 -29.11 8.16
N ALA A 81 6.39 -29.43 9.07
CA ALA A 81 4.95 -29.23 8.81
C ALA A 81 4.57 -27.76 8.58
N VAL A 82 5.19 -26.81 9.31
CA VAL A 82 4.97 -25.37 9.08
C VAL A 82 5.61 -24.90 7.77
N LEU A 83 6.80 -25.41 7.41
CA LEU A 83 7.47 -25.09 6.15
C LEU A 83 6.67 -25.57 4.95
N THR A 84 6.20 -26.83 4.94
CA THR A 84 5.35 -27.34 3.86
C THR A 84 4.05 -26.54 3.74
N ARG A 85 3.49 -26.08 4.86
CA ARG A 85 2.31 -25.20 4.86
C ARG A 85 2.64 -23.81 4.32
N ALA A 86 3.82 -23.27 4.63
CA ALA A 86 4.28 -21.97 4.14
C ALA A 86 4.56 -22.04 2.62
N GLU A 87 5.19 -23.11 2.14
CA GLU A 87 5.41 -23.37 0.72
C GLU A 87 4.08 -23.47 -0.05
N ALA A 88 3.11 -24.23 0.46
CA ALA A 88 1.78 -24.31 -0.14
C ALA A 88 1.04 -22.94 -0.17
N SER A 89 1.24 -22.11 0.86
CA SER A 89 0.70 -20.75 0.89
C SER A 89 1.42 -19.81 -0.08
N LEU A 90 2.74 -19.98 -0.24
CA LEU A 90 3.56 -19.21 -1.16
C LEU A 90 3.22 -19.54 -2.60
N GLU A 91 3.13 -20.83 -2.96
CA GLU A 91 2.75 -21.30 -4.29
C GLU A 91 1.37 -20.77 -4.69
N ARG A 92 0.40 -20.83 -3.77
CA ARG A 92 -0.94 -20.24 -3.98
C ARG A 92 -0.89 -18.72 -4.16
N SER A 93 0.02 -18.03 -3.49
CA SER A 93 0.19 -16.57 -3.62
C SER A 93 0.89 -16.21 -4.92
N ALA A 94 1.89 -17.00 -5.34
CA ALA A 94 2.57 -16.85 -6.61
C ALA A 94 1.61 -17.05 -7.79
N HIS A 95 0.75 -18.08 -7.76
CA HIS A 95 -0.28 -18.26 -8.79
C HIS A 95 -1.31 -17.13 -8.84
N LYS A 96 -1.68 -16.55 -7.69
CA LYS A 96 -2.56 -15.38 -7.65
C LYS A 96 -1.89 -14.14 -8.21
N VAL A 97 -0.61 -13.94 -7.92
CA VAL A 97 0.18 -12.82 -8.45
C VAL A 97 0.41 -12.98 -9.95
N ASP A 98 0.71 -14.19 -10.43
CA ASP A 98 0.91 -14.50 -11.85
C ASP A 98 -0.39 -14.33 -12.64
N ALA A 99 -1.52 -14.79 -12.10
CA ALA A 99 -2.84 -14.53 -12.68
C ALA A 99 -3.20 -13.03 -12.68
N ALA A 100 -2.84 -12.30 -11.62
CA ALA A 100 -3.04 -10.84 -11.57
C ALA A 100 -2.13 -10.09 -12.54
N ALA A 101 -0.88 -10.52 -12.71
CA ALA A 101 0.08 -9.94 -13.64
C ALA A 101 -0.28 -10.26 -15.10
N GLY A 102 -0.77 -11.47 -15.37
CA GLY A 102 -1.24 -11.88 -16.70
C GLY A 102 -2.57 -11.24 -17.10
N THR A 103 -3.42 -10.86 -16.15
CA THR A 103 -4.69 -10.17 -16.42
C THR A 103 -4.60 -8.64 -16.37
N MET A 104 -3.53 -8.10 -15.77
CA MET A 104 -3.26 -6.66 -15.78
C MET A 104 -2.58 -6.28 -17.10
N ASP A 105 -3.37 -6.02 -18.13
CA ASP A 105 -2.89 -5.51 -19.41
C ASP A 105 -2.41 -4.05 -19.26
N PHE A 106 -1.17 -3.91 -18.79
CA PHE A 106 -0.50 -2.62 -18.63
C PHE A 106 -0.37 -1.85 -19.95
N ALA A 107 -0.38 -2.54 -21.09
CA ALA A 107 -0.32 -1.91 -22.40
C ALA A 107 -1.67 -1.27 -22.76
N SER A 108 -2.79 -1.96 -22.52
CA SER A 108 -4.14 -1.40 -22.68
C SER A 108 -4.38 -0.22 -21.74
N ILE A 109 -4.05 -0.37 -20.44
CA ILE A 109 -4.22 0.71 -19.44
C ILE A 109 -3.41 1.95 -19.84
N ARG A 110 -2.19 1.77 -20.34
CA ARG A 110 -1.36 2.91 -20.80
C ARG A 110 -1.96 3.59 -22.04
N GLY A 111 -2.53 2.82 -22.96
CA GLY A 111 -3.25 3.34 -24.14
C GLY A 111 -4.51 4.13 -23.75
N GLU A 112 -5.29 3.61 -22.80
CA GLU A 112 -6.49 4.28 -22.27
C GLU A 112 -6.14 5.58 -21.55
N ILE A 113 -5.07 5.59 -20.74
CA ILE A 113 -4.60 6.80 -20.06
C ILE A 113 -4.11 7.85 -21.07
N ALA A 114 -3.38 7.44 -22.11
CA ALA A 114 -2.95 8.36 -23.18
C ALA A 114 -4.15 8.96 -23.92
N THR A 115 -5.17 8.15 -24.21
CA THR A 115 -6.40 8.59 -24.87
C THR A 115 -7.21 9.54 -23.98
N LEU A 116 -7.32 9.23 -22.69
CA LEU A 116 -7.98 10.09 -21.70
C LEU A 116 -7.26 11.43 -21.55
N ARG A 117 -5.93 11.40 -21.52
CA ARG A 117 -5.10 12.61 -21.46
C ARG A 117 -5.28 13.48 -22.70
N GLY A 118 -5.35 12.87 -23.89
CA GLY A 118 -5.67 13.58 -25.13
C GLY A 118 -7.03 14.29 -25.07
N ARG A 119 -8.05 13.67 -24.48
CA ARG A 119 -9.39 14.30 -24.31
C ARG A 119 -9.37 15.44 -23.29
N ILE A 120 -8.61 15.29 -22.20
CA ILE A 120 -8.43 16.35 -21.20
C ILE A 120 -7.70 17.55 -21.80
N ASP A 121 -6.62 17.31 -22.57
CA ASP A 121 -5.87 18.38 -23.23
C ASP A 121 -6.67 19.05 -24.36
N ALA A 122 -7.57 18.30 -25.02
CA ALA A 122 -8.49 18.85 -26.02
C ALA A 122 -9.63 19.68 -25.40
N THR A 123 -9.88 19.57 -24.09
CA THR A 123 -10.91 20.36 -23.42
C THR A 123 -10.40 21.80 -23.25
N PRO A 124 -11.19 22.83 -23.63
CA PRO A 124 -10.76 24.23 -23.50
C PRO A 124 -10.36 24.52 -22.05
N ARG A 125 -9.07 24.82 -21.86
CA ARG A 125 -8.48 25.12 -20.54
C ARG A 125 -9.26 26.23 -19.85
N THR A 126 -9.36 26.21 -18.53
CA THR A 126 -10.03 27.26 -17.73
C THR A 126 -9.61 28.68 -18.12
N GLY A 127 -8.33 28.88 -18.48
CA GLY A 127 -7.83 30.17 -18.97
C GLY A 127 -8.46 30.63 -20.29
N THR A 128 -8.79 29.71 -21.20
CA THR A 128 -9.50 30.04 -22.45
C THR A 128 -10.94 30.47 -22.17
N LEU A 129 -11.65 29.76 -21.29
CA LEU A 129 -13.00 30.15 -20.85
C LEU A 129 -12.97 31.54 -20.20
N PHE A 130 -12.01 31.79 -19.31
CA PHE A 130 -11.85 33.09 -18.66
C PHE A 130 -11.56 34.21 -19.66
N MET A 131 -10.69 33.98 -20.64
CA MET A 131 -10.42 34.96 -21.70
C MET A 131 -11.65 35.22 -22.56
N THR A 132 -12.38 34.16 -22.96
CA THR A 132 -13.63 34.35 -23.72
C THR A 132 -14.67 35.13 -22.92
N ALA A 133 -14.79 34.89 -21.62
CA ALA A 133 -15.70 35.62 -20.75
C ALA A 133 -15.33 37.10 -20.64
N ILE A 134 -14.04 37.43 -20.47
CA ILE A 134 -13.56 38.82 -20.44
C ILE A 134 -13.84 39.52 -21.76
N VAL A 135 -13.46 38.89 -22.88
CA VAL A 135 -13.67 39.47 -24.22
C VAL A 135 -15.15 39.73 -24.46
N THR A 136 -16.00 38.76 -24.14
CA THR A 136 -17.46 38.89 -24.29
C THR A 136 -18.03 39.97 -23.38
N ALA A 137 -17.56 40.07 -22.13
CA ALA A 137 -18.00 41.11 -21.20
C ALA A 137 -17.63 42.51 -21.72
N VAL A 138 -16.38 42.72 -22.16
CA VAL A 138 -15.94 44.00 -22.74
C VAL A 138 -16.73 44.34 -24.00
N LEU A 139 -16.92 43.37 -24.90
CA LEU A 139 -17.69 43.56 -26.13
C LEU A 139 -19.14 43.96 -25.83
N THR A 140 -19.76 43.30 -24.85
CA THR A 140 -21.13 43.59 -24.40
C THR A 140 -21.24 44.97 -23.79
N VAL A 141 -20.29 45.36 -22.94
CA VAL A 141 -20.24 46.70 -22.34
C VAL A 141 -20.09 47.77 -23.41
N LEU A 142 -19.17 47.58 -24.36
CA LEU A 142 -19.00 48.50 -25.50
C LEU A 142 -20.29 48.62 -26.31
N LEU A 143 -20.92 47.49 -26.66
CA LEU A 143 -22.17 47.49 -27.40
C LEU A 143 -23.27 48.22 -26.62
N THR A 144 -23.38 47.98 -25.31
CA THR A 144 -24.34 48.65 -24.44
C THR A 144 -24.10 50.17 -24.41
N ILE A 145 -22.84 50.60 -24.30
CA ILE A 145 -22.46 52.02 -24.36
C ILE A 145 -22.84 52.60 -25.72
N LEU A 146 -22.56 51.91 -26.83
CA LEU A 146 -22.94 52.37 -28.17
C LEU A 146 -24.46 52.54 -28.30
N VAL A 147 -25.23 51.56 -27.82
CA VAL A 147 -26.71 51.62 -27.83
C VAL A 147 -27.23 52.79 -26.99
N LEU A 148 -26.66 53.04 -25.81
CA LEU A 148 -27.06 54.16 -24.95
C LEU A 148 -26.62 55.52 -25.51
N LYS A 149 -25.44 55.58 -26.15
CA LYS A 149 -24.82 56.82 -26.65
C LYS A 149 -25.37 57.25 -28.01
N PHE A 150 -25.60 56.29 -28.91
CA PHE A 150 -26.04 56.53 -30.29
C PHE A 150 -27.49 56.13 -30.54
N GLY A 151 -28.16 55.53 -29.55
CA GLY A 151 -29.51 54.97 -29.72
C GLY A 151 -29.49 53.72 -30.61
N VAL A 152 -30.58 52.95 -30.60
CA VAL A 152 -30.83 51.98 -31.67
C VAL A 152 -31.44 52.73 -32.85
N PRO A 153 -30.76 52.86 -34.00
CA PRO A 153 -31.36 53.46 -35.19
C PRO A 153 -32.51 52.54 -35.62
N GLY A 154 -33.75 52.94 -35.33
CA GLY A 154 -34.97 52.19 -35.70
C GLY A 154 -35.84 51.67 -34.55
N LEU A 155 -35.47 51.78 -33.26
CA LEU A 155 -36.32 51.29 -32.16
C LEU A 155 -37.09 52.38 -31.38
N PHE A 156 -36.54 53.60 -31.29
CA PHE A 156 -37.16 54.72 -30.56
C PHE A 156 -37.60 55.91 -31.44
N GLY A 157 -37.58 55.74 -32.77
CA GLY A 157 -37.96 56.80 -33.72
C GLY A 157 -39.47 56.97 -33.97
N GLY A 158 -40.35 56.34 -33.19
CA GLY A 158 -41.79 56.27 -33.49
C GLY A 158 -42.76 56.29 -32.32
N LEU A 159 -42.33 56.59 -31.08
CA LEU A 159 -43.20 56.55 -29.90
C LEU A 159 -43.07 57.80 -29.01
N LEU A 160 -43.11 58.97 -29.63
CA LEU A 160 -43.51 60.22 -28.97
C LEU A 160 -44.58 60.87 -29.87
N PRO A 161 -45.82 61.09 -29.38
CA PRO A 161 -46.72 62.08 -29.98
C PRO A 161 -46.18 63.50 -29.79
#